data_AF-A0A7J8HZ28-F1
#
_entry.id   AF-A0A7J8HZ28-F1
#
_cell.length_a   1.000
_cell.length_b   1.000
_cell.length_c   1.000
_cell.angle_alpha   90.00
_cell.angle_beta   90.00
_cell.angle_gamma   90.00
#
_symmetry.space_group_name_H-M   'P 1'
#
loop_
_entity.id
_entity.type
_entity.pdbx_description
1 polymer ?
#
loop_
_entity_poly.entity_id
_entity_poly.type
_entity_poly.pdbx_seq_one_letter_code
_entity_poly.pdbx_strand_id
1 'polypeptide(L)'
;MFFSSWATTDIRKHLPFIYNLSSISIYSYLPAFKAFGANAKVVHFLGRIKPWSYTYNPETKSVQSEPQDPTMVHPEFLSLWWDIFTTSVFPLLQQFGLATDPHSHLTVEDVSGAMSHLALGETPAPAQPSVSSEERKERWEQGQADYMGADSFDNIKRKLDTYLQ
;
A
#
# COMPACT_ATOMS: atom_id res chain seq x y z
N MET A 1 23.11 -4.14 -8.45
CA MET A 1 21.89 -3.30 -8.61
C MET A 1 21.76 -2.81 -10.05
N PHE A 2 20.56 -2.84 -10.62
CA PHE A 2 20.29 -2.45 -12.01
C PHE A 2 20.42 -0.93 -12.25
N PHE A 3 20.01 -0.08 -11.30
CA PHE A 3 20.09 1.40 -11.40
C PHE A 3 21.01 2.01 -10.33
N SER A 4 22.23 1.52 -10.19
CA SER A 4 23.18 1.94 -9.14
C SER A 4 23.61 3.42 -9.22
N SER A 5 23.51 4.04 -10.39
CA SER A 5 23.96 5.41 -10.63
C SER A 5 22.90 6.47 -10.28
N TRP A 6 21.70 6.06 -9.85
CA TRP A 6 20.59 6.99 -9.58
C TRP A 6 20.98 8.08 -8.60
N ALA A 7 21.58 7.73 -7.45
CA ALA A 7 21.85 8.68 -6.37
C ALA A 7 22.86 9.79 -6.72
N THR A 8 23.76 9.57 -7.68
CA THR A 8 24.95 10.43 -7.87
C THR A 8 25.11 11.07 -9.25
N THR A 9 24.32 10.67 -10.26
CA THR A 9 24.62 11.03 -11.66
C THR A 9 23.80 12.20 -12.22
N ASP A 10 22.48 12.04 -12.37
CA ASP A 10 21.64 13.04 -13.06
C ASP A 10 20.47 13.46 -12.17
N ILE A 11 20.50 14.70 -11.69
CA ILE A 11 19.46 15.28 -10.84
C ILE A 11 18.08 15.29 -11.51
N ARG A 12 18.02 15.30 -12.85
CA ARG A 12 16.74 15.25 -13.58
C ARG A 12 16.05 13.89 -13.45
N LYS A 13 16.77 12.86 -13.02
CA LYS A 13 16.21 11.54 -12.68
C LYS A 13 15.78 11.43 -11.21
N HIS A 14 15.99 12.48 -10.41
CA HIS A 14 15.44 12.58 -9.05
C HIS A 14 14.10 13.28 -9.13
N LEU A 15 13.04 12.48 -9.14
CA LEU A 15 11.71 13.05 -9.04
C LEU A 15 11.57 13.79 -7.70
N PRO A 16 11.07 15.04 -7.70
CA PRO A 16 10.73 15.72 -6.46
C PRO A 16 9.80 14.86 -5.61
N PHE A 17 9.97 14.92 -4.29
CA PHE A 17 9.27 14.04 -3.36
C PHE A 17 7.73 14.10 -3.49
N ILE A 18 7.18 15.25 -3.91
CA ILE A 18 5.74 15.45 -4.17
C ILE A 18 5.15 14.54 -5.27
N TYR A 19 5.97 13.91 -6.12
CA TYR A 19 5.55 12.93 -7.12
C TYR A 19 5.54 11.48 -6.61
N ASN A 20 5.95 11.26 -5.36
CA ASN A 20 5.87 9.97 -4.68
C ASN A 20 5.81 10.21 -3.17
N LEU A 21 4.82 11.01 -2.73
CA LEU A 21 4.69 11.39 -1.34
C LEU A 21 4.21 10.18 -0.54
N SER A 22 5.08 9.59 0.26
CA SER A 22 4.74 8.50 1.17
C SER A 22 3.82 8.98 2.29
N SER A 23 2.71 8.26 2.53
CA SER A 23 1.82 8.47 3.69
C SER A 23 2.57 8.40 5.03
N ILE A 24 3.64 7.60 5.11
CA ILE A 24 4.47 7.45 6.32
C ILE A 24 5.32 8.70 6.57
N SER A 25 5.78 9.38 5.50
CA SER A 25 6.60 10.60 5.63
C SER A 25 5.83 11.79 6.17
N ILE A 26 4.51 11.73 6.06
CA ILE A 26 3.60 12.70 6.63
C ILE A 26 3.69 12.68 8.18
N TYR A 27 3.74 11.48 8.76
CA TYR A 27 3.96 11.29 10.20
C TYR A 27 5.40 11.62 10.60
N SER A 28 6.39 11.05 9.88
CA SER A 28 7.78 11.06 10.33
C SER A 28 8.48 12.40 10.15
N TYR A 29 8.01 13.25 9.24
CA TYR A 29 8.58 14.58 8.99
C TYR A 29 7.48 15.63 8.79
N LEU A 30 6.61 15.75 9.79
CA LEU A 30 5.47 16.66 9.80
C LEU A 30 5.82 18.13 9.45
N PRO A 31 6.96 18.73 9.87
CA PRO A 31 7.31 20.09 9.46
C PRO A 31 7.49 20.28 7.95
N ALA A 32 8.16 19.35 7.24
CA ALA A 32 8.26 19.46 5.78
C ALA A 32 6.91 19.19 5.11
N PHE A 33 6.10 18.29 5.66
CA PHE A 33 4.76 18.09 5.13
C PHE A 33 3.90 19.36 5.26
N LYS A 34 3.96 20.06 6.39
CA LYS A 34 3.27 21.36 6.53
C LYS A 34 3.77 22.41 5.53
N ALA A 35 5.06 22.41 5.21
CA ALA A 35 5.66 23.37 4.27
C ALA A 35 5.40 23.04 2.79
N PHE A 36 5.43 21.76 2.42
CA PHE A 36 5.45 21.32 1.00
C PHE A 36 4.32 20.35 0.64
N GLY A 37 3.62 19.77 1.61
CA GLY A 37 2.57 18.76 1.41
C GLY A 37 1.36 19.26 0.65
N ALA A 38 1.05 20.56 0.72
CA ALA A 38 0.02 21.18 -0.11
C ALA A 38 0.30 21.08 -1.62
N ASN A 39 1.57 20.89 -2.01
CA ASN A 39 1.99 20.71 -3.40
C ASN A 39 2.08 19.23 -3.83
N ALA A 40 1.57 18.31 -3.00
CA ALA A 40 1.55 16.89 -3.32
C ALA A 40 0.80 16.64 -4.64
N LYS A 41 1.40 15.84 -5.52
CA LYS A 41 0.82 15.45 -6.81
C LYS A 41 0.43 13.98 -6.84
N VAL A 42 1.21 13.14 -6.17
CA VAL A 42 0.95 11.71 -6.05
C VAL A 42 1.16 11.30 -4.60
N VAL A 43 0.16 10.68 -4.02
CA VAL A 43 0.20 10.12 -2.66
C VAL A 43 0.39 8.61 -2.77
N HIS A 44 1.35 8.09 -2.03
CA HIS A 44 1.66 6.67 -1.95
C HIS A 44 1.29 6.16 -0.56
N PHE A 45 0.20 5.40 -0.47
CA PHE A 45 -0.25 4.74 0.75
C PHE A 45 0.65 3.52 1.10
N LEU A 46 1.85 3.84 1.59
CA LEU A 46 2.78 2.87 2.14
C LEU A 46 2.33 2.44 3.54
N GLY A 47 2.60 1.18 3.88
CA GLY A 47 2.17 0.57 5.13
C GLY A 47 1.30 -0.66 4.93
N ARG A 48 1.02 -1.33 6.05
CA ARG A 48 0.23 -2.57 6.11
C ARG A 48 -1.25 -2.32 5.82
N ILE A 49 -1.80 -1.25 6.38
CA ILE A 49 -3.21 -0.87 6.21
C ILE A 49 -3.34 -0.05 4.94
N LYS A 50 -4.28 -0.43 4.08
CA LYS A 50 -4.51 0.21 2.78
C LYS A 50 -5.79 1.05 2.82
N PRO A 51 -5.99 2.00 1.90
CA PRO A 51 -7.17 2.86 1.92
C PRO A 51 -8.50 2.09 1.97
N TRP A 52 -8.61 1.00 1.20
CA TRP A 52 -9.77 0.11 1.19
C TRP A 52 -9.98 -0.70 2.48
N SER A 53 -9.00 -0.71 3.39
CA SER A 53 -9.10 -1.39 4.69
C SER A 53 -9.72 -0.51 5.78
N TYR A 54 -10.00 0.76 5.48
CA TYR A 54 -10.71 1.65 6.40
C TYR A 54 -12.22 1.58 6.16
N THR A 55 -12.99 1.99 7.16
CA THR A 55 -14.44 2.12 7.01
C THR A 55 -14.79 3.56 6.65
N TYR A 56 -15.68 3.74 5.66
CA TYR A 56 -16.03 5.06 5.16
C TYR A 56 -17.52 5.35 5.28
N ASN A 57 -17.84 6.52 5.83
CA ASN A 57 -19.21 7.02 5.86
C ASN A 57 -19.45 7.95 4.67
N PRO A 58 -20.28 7.54 3.69
CA PRO A 58 -20.59 8.36 2.52
C PRO A 58 -21.46 9.58 2.83
N GLU A 59 -22.26 9.57 3.91
CA GLU A 59 -23.11 10.69 4.29
C GLU A 59 -22.27 11.84 4.86
N THR A 60 -21.31 11.53 5.71
CA THR A 60 -20.43 12.52 6.35
C THR A 60 -19.13 12.77 5.58
N LYS A 61 -18.90 12.02 4.50
CA LYS A 61 -17.65 12.01 3.70
C LYS A 61 -16.38 11.89 4.55
N SER A 62 -16.43 11.01 5.55
CA SER A 62 -15.36 10.85 6.52
C SER A 62 -14.97 9.40 6.70
N VAL A 63 -13.67 9.17 6.81
CA VAL A 63 -13.10 7.88 7.18
C VAL A 63 -13.26 7.70 8.69
N GLN A 64 -13.86 6.59 9.10
CA GLN A 64 -13.90 6.20 10.50
C GLN A 64 -12.57 5.58 10.88
N SER A 65 -11.95 6.10 11.93
CA SER A 65 -10.71 5.57 12.49
C SER A 65 -10.90 5.33 13.98
N GLU A 66 -10.28 4.25 14.46
CA GLU A 66 -10.04 4.07 15.89
C GLU A 66 -9.23 5.29 16.41
N PRO A 67 -9.56 5.86 17.59
CA PRO A 67 -8.94 7.07 18.13
C PRO A 67 -7.43 7.00 18.37
N GLN A 68 -6.80 5.82 18.18
CA GLN A 68 -5.42 5.54 18.48
C GLN A 68 -4.63 4.99 17.29
N ASP A 69 -5.05 5.19 16.04
CA ASP A 69 -4.23 4.81 14.89
C ASP A 69 -3.14 5.89 14.62
N PRO A 70 -1.86 5.67 15.02
CA PRO A 70 -0.79 6.63 14.77
C PRO A 70 -0.47 6.78 13.28
N THR A 71 -1.00 5.91 12.41
CA THR A 71 -0.81 6.00 10.96
C THR A 71 -1.73 7.03 10.30
N MET A 72 -2.81 7.45 10.97
CA MET A 72 -3.79 8.36 10.39
C MET A 72 -3.49 9.84 10.71
N VAL A 73 -2.33 10.32 10.25
CA VAL A 73 -1.88 11.70 10.53
C VAL A 73 -2.61 12.71 9.65
N HIS A 74 -3.06 12.30 8.46
CA HIS A 74 -3.68 13.18 7.46
C HIS A 74 -4.86 12.49 6.76
N PRO A 75 -6.08 12.60 7.31
CA PRO A 75 -7.26 11.95 6.78
C PRO A 75 -7.68 12.50 5.41
N GLU A 76 -7.24 13.70 5.02
CA GLU A 76 -7.65 14.34 3.77
C GLU A 76 -7.35 13.51 2.53
N PHE A 77 -6.21 12.81 2.50
CA PHE A 77 -5.85 11.95 1.37
C PHE A 77 -6.67 10.67 1.35
N LEU A 78 -6.98 10.10 2.52
CA LEU A 78 -7.86 8.93 2.61
C LEU A 78 -9.29 9.30 2.21
N SER A 79 -9.81 10.42 2.69
CA SER A 79 -11.12 10.94 2.29
C SER A 79 -11.21 11.17 0.78
N LEU A 80 -10.16 11.74 0.16
CA LEU A 80 -10.12 11.93 -1.29
C LEU A 80 -10.11 10.59 -2.05
N TRP A 81 -9.33 9.61 -1.58
CA TRP A 81 -9.31 8.27 -2.17
C TRP A 81 -10.70 7.63 -2.12
N TRP A 82 -11.37 7.73 -0.97
CA TRP A 82 -12.72 7.21 -0.77
C TRP A 82 -13.76 7.95 -1.60
N ASP A 83 -13.71 9.27 -1.70
CA ASP A 83 -14.62 10.05 -2.54
C ASP A 83 -14.50 9.64 -4.02
N ILE A 84 -13.29 9.42 -4.53
CA ILE A 84 -13.06 8.90 -5.88
C ILE A 84 -13.63 7.49 -6.03
N PHE A 85 -13.35 6.60 -5.06
CA PHE A 85 -13.83 5.22 -5.09
C PHE A 85 -15.37 5.19 -5.11
N THR A 86 -16.03 5.87 -4.17
CA THR A 86 -17.50 5.86 -4.08
C THR A 86 -18.18 6.55 -5.26
N THR A 87 -17.57 7.61 -5.79
CA THR A 87 -18.17 8.40 -6.87
C THR A 87 -17.96 7.75 -8.24
N SER A 88 -16.80 7.12 -8.47
CA SER A 88 -16.38 6.70 -9.82
C SER A 88 -16.20 5.20 -9.97
N VAL A 89 -15.73 4.50 -8.93
CA VAL A 89 -15.39 3.06 -9.02
C VAL A 89 -16.56 2.19 -8.56
N PHE A 90 -17.20 2.56 -7.44
CA PHE A 90 -18.31 1.79 -6.86
C PHE A 90 -19.51 1.65 -7.81
N PRO A 91 -19.97 2.68 -8.55
CA PRO A 91 -21.06 2.52 -9.50
C PRO A 91 -20.72 1.53 -10.63
N LEU A 92 -19.45 1.47 -11.05
CA LEU A 92 -18.99 0.50 -12.05
C LEU A 92 -19.03 -0.92 -11.47
N LEU A 93 -18.59 -1.11 -10.23
CA LEU A 93 -18.64 -2.40 -9.55
C LEU A 93 -20.08 -2.92 -9.41
N GLN A 94 -21.03 -2.03 -9.08
CA GLN A 94 -22.45 -2.37 -9.04
C GLN A 94 -22.98 -2.81 -10.41
N GLN A 95 -22.56 -2.12 -11.49
CA GLN A 95 -22.95 -2.49 -12.86
C GLN A 95 -22.51 -3.92 -13.22
N PHE A 96 -21.36 -4.37 -12.72
CA PHE A 96 -20.85 -5.73 -12.95
C PHE A 96 -21.32 -6.75 -11.90
N GLY A 97 -22.20 -6.37 -10.97
CA GLY A 97 -22.71 -7.26 -9.92
C GLY A 97 -21.66 -7.67 -8.87
N LEU A 98 -20.59 -6.88 -8.74
CA LEU A 98 -19.48 -7.13 -7.82
C LEU A 98 -19.64 -6.46 -6.45
N ALA A 99 -20.69 -5.64 -6.27
CA ALA A 99 -21.01 -4.97 -5.01
C ALA A 99 -22.53 -4.82 -4.85
N THR A 100 -23.05 -5.00 -3.64
CA THR A 100 -24.48 -4.91 -3.31
C THR A 100 -24.79 -3.80 -2.30
N ASP A 101 -25.73 -2.92 -2.67
CA ASP A 101 -26.37 -1.81 -1.92
C ASP A 101 -25.49 -0.58 -1.54
N PRO A 102 -25.87 0.68 -1.91
CA PRO A 102 -25.15 1.91 -1.55
C PRO A 102 -25.50 2.51 -0.18
N HIS A 103 -26.48 1.97 0.55
CA HIS A 103 -27.08 2.65 1.71
C HIS A 103 -26.57 2.22 3.09
N SER A 104 -25.80 1.14 3.17
CA SER A 104 -25.04 0.80 4.38
C SER A 104 -23.63 1.35 4.28
N HIS A 105 -23.11 1.77 5.43
CA HIS A 105 -21.71 2.09 5.66
C HIS A 105 -20.81 1.12 4.86
N LEU A 106 -20.00 1.61 3.91
CA LEU A 106 -19.17 0.74 3.08
C LEU A 106 -18.18 0.04 3.99
N THR A 107 -18.40 -1.25 4.20
CA THR A 107 -17.56 -2.03 5.09
C THR A 107 -16.29 -2.44 4.36
N VAL A 108 -15.25 -2.71 5.15
CA VAL A 108 -14.00 -3.28 4.65
C VAL A 108 -14.25 -4.55 3.83
N GLU A 109 -15.27 -5.32 4.16
CA GLU A 109 -15.62 -6.57 3.49
C GLU A 109 -16.17 -6.33 2.08
N ASP A 110 -17.07 -5.34 1.91
CA ASP A 110 -17.66 -5.00 0.61
C ASP A 110 -16.59 -4.50 -0.38
N VAL A 111 -15.71 -3.63 0.10
CA VAL A 111 -14.65 -3.05 -0.74
C VAL A 111 -13.52 -4.04 -0.96
N SER A 112 -13.08 -4.79 0.06
CA SER A 112 -12.04 -5.80 -0.13
C SER A 112 -12.51 -6.91 -1.07
N GLY A 113 -13.79 -7.30 -1.00
CA GLY A 113 -14.38 -8.25 -1.94
C GLY A 113 -14.29 -7.74 -3.37
N ALA A 114 -14.82 -6.55 -3.63
CA ALA A 114 -14.78 -5.95 -4.97
C ALA A 114 -13.35 -5.71 -5.49
N MET A 115 -12.42 -5.29 -4.63
CA MET A 115 -11.01 -5.09 -4.98
C MET A 115 -10.28 -6.40 -5.25
N SER A 116 -10.63 -7.50 -4.57
CA SER A 116 -10.05 -8.81 -4.84
C SER A 116 -10.40 -9.33 -6.25
N HIS A 117 -11.59 -8.98 -6.76
CA HIS A 117 -11.99 -9.28 -8.14
C HIS A 117 -11.31 -8.38 -9.19
N LEU A 118 -10.83 -7.20 -8.78
CA LEU A 118 -10.06 -6.27 -9.63
C LEU A 118 -8.55 -6.52 -9.61
N ALA A 119 -8.05 -7.38 -8.71
CA ALA A 119 -6.64 -7.76 -8.70
C ALA A 119 -6.31 -8.44 -10.03
N LEU A 120 -5.57 -7.71 -10.88
CA LEU A 120 -5.00 -8.24 -12.12
C LEU A 120 -4.30 -9.54 -11.78
N GLY A 121 -4.80 -10.64 -12.37
CA GLY A 121 -4.50 -11.99 -11.94
C GLY A 121 -3.02 -12.19 -11.62
N GLU A 122 -2.75 -12.66 -10.41
CA GLU A 122 -1.44 -13.20 -10.06
C GLU A 122 -1.18 -14.40 -10.97
N THR A 123 -0.40 -14.19 -12.03
CA THR A 123 0.24 -15.31 -12.73
C THR A 123 1.12 -16.03 -11.72
N PRO A 124 0.92 -17.32 -11.46
CA PRO A 124 1.77 -18.07 -10.55
C PRO A 124 3.22 -17.95 -11.02
N ALA A 125 4.10 -17.45 -10.15
CA ALA A 125 5.52 -17.41 -10.43
C ALA A 125 6.00 -18.86 -10.69
N PRO A 126 6.80 -19.10 -11.74
CA PRO A 126 7.32 -20.43 -12.01
C PRO A 126 8.14 -20.93 -10.81
N ALA A 127 7.99 -22.21 -10.47
CA ALA A 127 8.70 -22.84 -9.38
C ALA A 127 10.22 -22.64 -9.55
N GLN A 128 10.81 -21.82 -8.67
CA GLN A 128 12.23 -21.53 -8.71
C GLN A 128 13.04 -22.73 -8.19
N PRO A 129 14.23 -22.99 -8.76
CA PRO A 129 15.11 -24.05 -8.28
C PRO A 129 15.52 -23.79 -6.81
N SER A 130 15.62 -24.86 -6.03
CA SER A 130 16.03 -24.79 -4.62
C SER A 130 17.48 -24.28 -4.51
N VAL A 131 17.63 -23.01 -4.13
CA VAL A 131 18.92 -22.38 -3.85
C VAL A 131 19.41 -22.78 -2.45
N SER A 132 20.73 -22.91 -2.25
CA SER A 132 21.29 -23.23 -0.93
C SER A 132 21.14 -22.05 0.04
N SER A 133 21.26 -22.32 1.35
CA SER A 133 21.18 -21.28 2.38
C SER A 133 22.29 -20.24 2.29
N GLU A 134 23.52 -20.63 1.92
CA GLU A 134 24.62 -19.68 1.75
C GLU A 134 24.35 -18.74 0.57
N GLU A 135 23.95 -19.30 -0.57
CA GLU A 135 23.70 -18.51 -1.78
C GLU A 135 22.50 -17.56 -1.60
N ARG A 136 21.48 -17.99 -0.85
CA ARG A 136 20.36 -17.13 -0.46
C ARG A 136 20.82 -15.98 0.43
N LYS A 137 21.71 -16.24 1.40
CA LYS A 137 22.26 -15.18 2.27
C LYS A 137 23.06 -14.14 1.48
N GLU A 138 23.88 -14.56 0.52
CA GLU A 138 24.63 -13.63 -0.34
C GLU A 138 23.70 -12.74 -1.17
N ARG A 139 22.60 -13.30 -1.70
CA ARG A 139 21.57 -12.53 -2.42
C ARG A 139 20.91 -11.49 -1.52
N TRP A 140 20.64 -11.83 -0.26
CA TRP A 140 20.14 -10.86 0.73
C TRP A 140 21.12 -9.71 0.96
N GLU A 141 22.40 -10.01 1.15
CA GLU A 141 23.44 -8.98 1.37
C GLU A 141 23.63 -8.06 0.15
N GLN A 142 23.32 -8.56 -1.05
CA GLN A 142 23.36 -7.81 -2.31
C GLN A 142 22.03 -7.11 -2.67
N GLY A 143 20.99 -7.23 -1.83
CA GLY A 143 19.68 -6.61 -2.06
C GLY A 143 18.84 -7.30 -3.14
N GLN A 144 19.07 -8.59 -3.38
CA GLN A 144 18.36 -9.43 -4.35
C GLN A 144 17.55 -10.54 -3.64
N ALA A 145 16.94 -10.24 -2.50
CA ALA A 145 16.11 -11.20 -1.78
C ALA A 145 14.84 -11.56 -2.57
N ASP A 146 14.41 -12.82 -2.47
CA ASP A 146 13.23 -13.35 -3.17
C ASP A 146 11.94 -13.09 -2.36
N TYR A 147 11.52 -11.82 -2.36
CA TYR A 147 10.39 -11.36 -1.55
C TYR A 147 9.04 -12.01 -1.87
N MET A 148 8.91 -12.69 -3.01
CA MET A 148 7.69 -13.37 -3.44
C MET A 148 7.78 -14.90 -3.32
N GLY A 149 8.92 -15.44 -2.91
CA GLY A 149 9.13 -16.88 -2.78
C GLY A 149 9.78 -17.25 -1.44
N ALA A 150 11.03 -17.69 -1.48
CA ALA A 150 11.70 -18.23 -0.29
C ALA A 150 11.88 -17.20 0.84
N ASP A 151 11.98 -15.92 0.48
CA ASP A 151 12.20 -14.80 1.39
C ASP A 151 10.93 -13.98 1.63
N SER A 152 9.76 -14.58 1.34
CA SER A 152 8.47 -13.95 1.56
C SER A 152 8.21 -13.67 3.04
N PHE A 153 7.39 -12.64 3.27
CA PHE A 153 6.97 -12.24 4.61
C PHE A 153 6.36 -13.41 5.39
N ASP A 154 5.53 -14.23 4.74
CA ASP A 154 4.87 -15.38 5.37
C ASP A 154 5.87 -16.42 5.88
N ASN A 155 6.96 -16.66 5.13
CA ASN A 155 8.01 -17.57 5.53
C ASN A 155 8.85 -17.01 6.69
N ILE A 156 9.15 -15.72 6.66
CA ILE A 156 9.88 -15.03 7.73
C ILE A 156 9.05 -15.03 9.02
N LYS A 157 7.76 -14.68 8.91
CA LYS A 157 6.82 -14.67 10.04
C LYS A 157 6.69 -16.06 10.65
N ARG A 158 6.47 -17.09 9.83
CA ARG A 158 6.37 -18.49 10.30
C ARG A 158 7.63 -18.92 11.07
N LYS A 159 8.81 -18.52 10.58
CA LYS A 159 10.08 -18.82 11.25
C LYS A 159 10.20 -18.08 12.59
N LEU A 160 9.87 -16.79 12.64
CA LEU A 160 9.87 -16.01 13.89
C LEU A 160 8.89 -16.58 14.92
N ASP A 161 7.68 -16.93 14.49
CA ASP A 161 6.65 -17.56 15.33
C ASP A 161 7.14 -18.89 15.92
N THR A 162 8.07 -19.59 15.27
CA THR A 162 8.70 -20.83 15.78
C THR A 162 9.73 -20.57 16.87
N TYR A 163 10.41 -19.40 16.86
CA TYR A 163 11.41 -19.04 17.86
C TYR A 163 10.84 -18.32 19.09
N LEU A 164 9.59 -17.83 19.00
CA LEU A 164 8.92 -17.06 20.04
C LEU A 164 7.95 -17.91 20.90
N GLN A 165 8.05 -19.23 20.84
CA GLN A 165 7.46 -20.18 21.78
C GLN A 165 8.46 -20.53 22.89
#